data_AF-A0AAD1U3L9-F1
#
_entry.id   AF-A0AAD1U3L9-F1
#
_cell.length_a   1.000
_cell.length_b   1.000
_cell.length_c   1.000
_cell.angle_alpha   90.00
_cell.angle_beta   90.00
_cell.angle_gamma   90.00
#
_symmetry.space_group_name_H-M   'P 1'
#
loop_
_entity.id
_entity.type
_entity.pdbx_description
1 polymer ?
#
loop_
_entity_poly.entity_id
_entity_poly.type
_entity_poly.pdbx_seq_one_letter_code
_entity_poly.pdbx_strand_id
1 'polypeptide(L)'
;MNMTKLSLLLISAFVLTGCSILPYHNDFACKLEDGYGKCISSDDAYTEATTGADMGHAITEDGVENDPKVSAANSAANADASQKKTSAAYATYRDRVYQQTAKLIEAPQTPVVRQPTVVRTLILSYSPGLDEQTAYMPRYVFTMLNGPKFVLTDYQLSRDDATPAFLMGGKG
;
A
#
# COMPACT_ATOMS: atom_id res chain seq x y z
N MET A 1 6.97 35.14 51.52
CA MET A 1 7.25 34.07 50.53
C MET A 1 8.30 34.61 49.57
N ASN A 2 9.53 34.09 49.67
CA ASN A 2 10.73 34.72 49.10
C ASN A 2 10.59 34.89 47.57
N MET A 3 10.90 36.08 47.05
CA MET A 3 10.71 36.45 45.64
C MET A 3 11.39 35.49 44.65
N THR A 4 12.44 34.80 45.09
CA THR A 4 13.12 33.75 44.32
C THR A 4 12.28 32.50 44.13
N LYS A 5 11.45 32.12 45.11
CA LYS A 5 10.51 30.99 44.99
C LYS A 5 9.33 31.32 44.08
N LEU A 6 8.89 32.59 44.08
CA LEU A 6 7.81 33.06 43.19
C LEU A 6 8.29 33.11 41.73
N SER A 7 9.52 33.53 41.49
CA SER A 7 10.11 33.58 40.15
C SER A 7 10.35 32.17 39.57
N LEU A 8 10.77 31.20 40.40
CA LEU A 8 10.92 29.80 39.97
C LEU A 8 9.58 29.16 39.57
N LEU A 9 8.49 29.53 40.26
CA LEU A 9 7.14 29.02 40.01
C LEU A 9 6.51 29.64 38.74
N LEU A 10 6.84 30.90 38.44
CA LEU A 10 6.43 31.58 37.20
C LEU A 10 7.15 31.03 35.96
N ILE A 11 8.44 30.70 36.08
CA ILE A 11 9.22 30.10 34.99
C ILE A 11 8.76 28.67 34.73
N SER A 12 8.45 27.88 35.76
CA SER A 12 7.91 26.52 35.54
C SER A 12 6.52 26.54 34.88
N ALA A 13 5.67 27.52 35.20
CA ALA A 13 4.36 27.66 34.57
C ALA A 13 4.46 27.96 33.06
N PHE A 14 5.46 28.74 32.63
CA PHE A 14 5.69 29.07 31.21
C PHE A 14 6.23 27.90 30.38
N VAL A 15 6.92 26.94 31.01
CA VAL A 15 7.44 25.74 30.34
C VAL A 15 6.34 24.67 30.19
N LEU A 16 5.32 24.66 31.07
CA LEU A 16 4.17 23.76 30.93
C LEU A 16 3.14 24.23 29.89
N THR A 17 3.15 25.51 29.51
CA THR A 17 2.43 25.98 28.31
C THR A 17 3.26 25.67 27.07
N GLY A 18 3.27 24.38 26.69
CA GLY A 18 3.90 23.89 25.48
C GLY A 18 3.35 24.56 24.20
N CYS A 19 4.08 24.36 23.11
CA CYS A 19 4.03 25.07 21.83
C CYS A 19 2.69 25.02 21.05
N SER A 20 1.61 25.58 21.59
CA SER A 20 0.32 25.72 20.89
C SER A 20 0.28 26.90 19.90
N ILE A 21 1.41 27.57 19.65
CA ILE A 21 1.47 28.85 18.92
C ILE A 21 2.05 28.74 17.50
N LEU A 22 2.37 27.53 17.05
CA LEU A 22 2.65 27.27 15.64
C LEU A 22 1.35 26.75 15.01
N PRO A 23 0.52 27.61 14.38
CA PRO A 23 -0.50 27.12 13.48
C PRO A 23 0.24 26.39 12.37
N TYR A 24 0.21 25.06 12.41
CA TYR A 24 0.56 24.28 11.24
C TYR A 24 -0.40 24.75 10.15
N HIS A 25 0.11 25.45 9.14
CA HIS A 25 -0.64 25.59 7.90
C HIS A 25 -0.88 24.15 7.42
N ASN A 26 -2.14 23.73 7.46
CA ASN A 26 -2.60 22.39 7.13
C ASN A 26 -2.59 22.15 5.60
N ASP A 27 -1.58 22.66 4.90
CA ASP A 27 -1.28 22.31 3.52
C ASP A 27 -0.57 20.95 3.53
N PHE A 28 -1.27 19.93 4.04
CA PHE A 28 -0.75 18.58 4.16
C PHE A 28 -0.57 18.00 2.77
N ALA A 29 0.60 18.27 2.17
CA ALA A 29 1.13 17.59 1.02
C ALA A 29 0.08 17.34 -0.09
N CYS A 30 -0.45 18.40 -0.70
CA CYS A 30 -1.30 18.30 -1.89
C CYS A 30 -0.57 17.79 -3.16
N LYS A 31 0.56 17.12 -2.96
CA LYS A 31 1.32 16.41 -4.00
C LYS A 31 1.10 14.91 -3.78
N LEU A 32 -0.02 14.41 -4.29
CA LEU A 32 -0.26 12.97 -4.42
C LEU A 32 0.25 12.52 -5.79
N GLU A 33 1.02 11.43 -5.82
CA GLU A 33 1.69 10.93 -7.04
C GLU A 33 0.70 10.48 -8.12
N ASP A 34 -0.50 10.04 -7.71
CA ASP A 34 -1.49 9.47 -8.61
C ASP A 34 -2.61 10.45 -9.02
N GLY A 35 -2.51 11.74 -8.68
CA GLY A 35 -3.47 12.76 -9.14
C GLY A 35 -4.92 12.49 -8.73
N TYR A 36 -5.12 11.90 -7.55
CA TYR A 36 -6.45 11.58 -7.03
C TYR A 36 -6.76 12.39 -5.77
N GLY A 37 -8.00 12.88 -5.71
CA GLY A 37 -8.52 13.60 -4.56
C GLY A 37 -8.49 15.11 -4.72
N LYS A 38 -8.88 15.79 -3.65
CA LYS A 38 -9.02 17.24 -3.59
C LYS A 38 -8.08 17.77 -2.52
N CYS A 39 -7.24 18.72 -2.91
CA CYS A 39 -6.43 19.52 -2.00
C CYS A 39 -7.37 20.48 -1.28
N ILE A 40 -7.56 20.28 0.02
CA ILE A 40 -8.45 21.09 0.85
C ILE A 40 -7.88 21.14 2.28
N SER A 41 -8.05 22.29 2.96
CA SER A 41 -7.64 22.43 4.35
C SER A 41 -8.64 21.73 5.29
N SER A 42 -8.22 21.41 6.52
CA SER A 42 -9.13 20.78 7.50
C SER A 42 -10.37 21.63 7.82
N ASP A 43 -10.23 22.96 7.81
CA ASP A 43 -11.34 23.88 8.09
C ASP A 43 -12.28 23.96 6.88
N ASP A 44 -11.72 24.06 5.67
CA ASP A 44 -12.49 24.05 4.42
C ASP A 44 -13.21 22.71 4.22
N ALA A 45 -12.59 21.59 4.58
CA ALA A 45 -13.22 20.27 4.51
C ALA A 45 -14.43 20.18 5.47
N TYR A 46 -14.33 20.80 6.64
CA TYR A 46 -15.45 20.87 7.59
C TYR A 46 -16.59 21.75 7.06
N THR A 47 -16.26 22.91 6.49
CA THR A 47 -17.27 23.80 5.90
C THR A 47 -17.95 23.18 4.68
N GLU A 48 -17.20 22.50 3.82
CA GLU A 48 -17.74 21.74 2.69
C GLU A 48 -18.66 20.60 3.14
N ALA A 49 -18.27 19.84 4.17
CA ALA A 49 -19.12 18.77 4.70
C ALA A 49 -20.44 19.29 5.30
N THR A 50 -20.45 20.51 5.83
CA THR A 50 -21.62 21.10 6.50
C THR A 50 -22.50 21.93 5.56
N THR A 51 -21.92 22.56 4.55
CA THR A 51 -22.61 23.47 3.62
C THR A 51 -22.84 22.87 2.23
N GLY A 52 -22.09 21.83 1.88
CA GLY A 52 -22.09 21.23 0.53
C GLY A 52 -21.45 22.12 -0.54
N ALA A 53 -20.85 23.25 -0.17
CA ALA A 53 -20.11 24.11 -1.09
C ALA A 53 -18.72 23.52 -1.36
N ASP A 54 -18.32 23.49 -2.64
CA ASP A 54 -17.01 22.99 -3.05
C ASP A 54 -15.91 24.01 -2.68
N MET A 55 -15.04 23.66 -1.72
CA MET A 55 -14.08 24.60 -1.12
C MET A 55 -12.61 24.25 -1.35
N GLY A 56 -12.29 23.36 -2.29
CA GLY A 56 -10.90 22.91 -2.50
C GLY A 56 -10.60 22.65 -3.97
N HIS A 57 -9.38 22.21 -4.25
CA HIS A 57 -8.87 22.14 -5.62
C HIS A 57 -8.56 20.70 -6.01
N ALA A 58 -8.91 20.30 -7.22
CA ALA A 58 -8.58 18.97 -7.72
C ALA A 58 -7.07 18.78 -7.81
N ILE A 59 -6.57 17.64 -7.32
CA ILE A 59 -5.18 17.22 -7.54
C ILE A 59 -5.18 16.47 -8.87
N THR A 60 -4.36 16.92 -9.82
CA THR A 60 -4.16 16.27 -11.12
C THR A 60 -2.72 15.77 -11.21
N GLU A 61 -2.40 14.97 -12.25
CA GLU A 61 -1.01 14.54 -12.51
C GLU A 61 -0.04 15.74 -12.64
N ASP A 62 -0.54 16.88 -13.12
CA ASP A 62 0.21 18.13 -13.33
C ASP A 62 0.29 19.02 -12.07
N GLY A 63 -0.29 18.58 -10.94
CA GLY A 63 -0.36 19.31 -9.68
C GLY A 63 -1.77 19.76 -9.29
N VAL A 64 -1.86 20.64 -8.29
CA VAL A 64 -3.13 21.18 -7.81
C VAL A 64 -3.65 22.25 -8.77
N GLU A 65 -4.92 22.15 -9.15
CA GLU A 65 -5.56 23.12 -10.02
C GLU A 65 -5.54 24.53 -9.40
N ASN A 66 -5.11 25.53 -10.16
CA ASN A 66 -4.97 26.93 -9.74
C ASN A 66 -3.97 27.21 -8.60
N ASP A 67 -2.96 26.36 -8.40
CA ASP A 67 -1.88 26.66 -7.45
C ASP A 67 -0.95 27.78 -8.00
N PRO A 68 -0.79 28.90 -7.29
CA PRO A 68 0.11 29.98 -7.69
C PRO A 68 1.59 29.56 -7.75
N LYS A 69 1.98 28.42 -7.16
CA LYS A 69 3.36 27.89 -7.19
C LYS A 69 3.63 27.01 -8.42
N VAL A 70 2.62 26.34 -8.96
CA VAL A 70 2.75 25.38 -10.08
C VAL A 70 2.81 26.10 -11.44
N SER A 71 2.09 27.22 -11.57
CA SER A 71 2.06 28.06 -12.78
C SER A 71 3.42 28.66 -13.17
N ALA A 72 4.34 28.86 -12.21
CA ALA A 72 5.71 29.29 -12.48
C ALA A 72 6.65 28.15 -12.92
N ALA A 73 6.40 26.91 -12.47
CA ALA A 73 7.24 25.74 -12.80
C ALA A 73 6.87 25.10 -14.16
N ASN A 74 5.59 25.09 -14.51
CA ASN A 74 5.10 24.46 -15.74
C ASN A 74 5.50 25.21 -17.02
N SER A 75 5.83 26.50 -16.93
CA SER A 75 6.35 27.26 -18.09
C SER A 75 7.78 26.85 -18.49
N ALA A 76 8.53 26.15 -17.63
CA ALA A 76 9.90 25.70 -17.90
C ALA A 76 9.99 24.22 -18.32
N ALA A 77 8.99 23.39 -18.00
CA ALA A 77 9.01 21.93 -18.22
C ALA A 77 8.34 21.48 -19.53
N ASN A 78 7.59 22.35 -20.21
CA ASN A 78 6.87 22.03 -21.47
C ASN A 78 7.78 21.76 -22.69
N ALA A 79 9.11 21.72 -22.52
CA ALA A 79 10.05 21.38 -23.58
C ALA A 79 10.38 19.87 -23.69
N ASP A 80 9.98 19.04 -22.72
CA ASP A 80 10.41 17.63 -22.63
C ASP A 80 9.25 16.64 -22.35
N ALA A 81 8.06 16.88 -22.90
CA ALA A 81 7.00 15.87 -22.93
C ALA A 81 7.08 15.07 -24.23
N SER A 82 8.18 14.33 -24.39
CA SER A 82 8.34 13.36 -25.49
C SER A 82 7.44 12.16 -25.25
N GLN A 83 6.45 11.99 -26.13
CA GLN A 83 5.50 10.88 -26.16
C GLN A 83 6.17 9.52 -26.01
N LYS A 84 5.96 8.86 -24.86
CA LYS A 84 6.27 7.43 -24.69
C LYS A 84 5.31 6.63 -25.58
N LYS A 85 5.74 6.28 -26.80
CA LYS A 85 5.03 5.35 -27.68
C LYS A 85 4.95 3.99 -27.00
N THR A 86 3.79 3.68 -26.41
CA THR A 86 3.46 2.32 -25.98
C THR A 86 3.45 1.41 -27.21
N SER A 87 4.08 0.23 -27.11
CA SER A 87 4.07 -0.71 -28.22
C SER A 87 2.64 -1.19 -28.48
N ALA A 88 2.23 -1.27 -29.74
CA ALA A 88 0.86 -1.64 -30.12
C ALA A 88 0.40 -2.98 -29.49
N ALA A 89 1.33 -3.92 -29.31
CA ALA A 89 1.07 -5.20 -28.66
C ALA A 89 0.68 -5.07 -27.17
N TYR A 90 1.30 -4.14 -26.45
CA TYR A 90 1.00 -3.89 -25.04
C TYR A 90 -0.38 -3.22 -24.87
N ALA A 91 -0.74 -2.31 -25.77
CA ALA A 91 -2.07 -1.69 -25.79
C ALA A 91 -3.17 -2.76 -25.95
N THR A 92 -3.03 -3.66 -26.93
CA THR A 92 -4.00 -4.76 -27.13
C THR A 92 -4.10 -5.71 -25.93
N TYR A 93 -3.00 -5.97 -25.22
CA TYR A 93 -3.04 -6.75 -23.98
C TYR A 93 -3.87 -6.04 -22.90
N ARG A 94 -3.63 -4.74 -22.68
CA ARG A 94 -4.38 -3.95 -21.68
C ARG A 94 -5.87 -3.93 -21.98
N ASP A 95 -6.26 -3.72 -23.23
CA ASP A 95 -7.66 -3.70 -23.63
C ASP A 95 -8.37 -5.02 -23.30
N ARG A 96 -7.72 -6.16 -23.56
CA ARG A 96 -8.29 -7.49 -23.22
C ARG A 96 -8.43 -7.70 -21.73
N VAL A 97 -7.43 -7.26 -20.94
CA VAL A 97 -7.51 -7.35 -19.47
C VAL A 97 -8.67 -6.51 -18.96
N TYR A 98 -8.82 -5.27 -19.46
CA TYR A 98 -9.92 -4.40 -19.04
C TYR A 98 -11.29 -4.91 -19.44
N GLN A 99 -11.41 -5.45 -20.65
CA GLN A 99 -12.65 -6.06 -21.11
C GLN A 99 -13.01 -7.28 -20.24
N GLN A 100 -12.03 -8.09 -19.86
CA GLN A 100 -12.25 -9.21 -18.95
C GLN A 100 -12.68 -8.71 -17.56
N THR A 101 -12.02 -7.69 -16.99
CA THR A 101 -12.41 -7.14 -15.69
C THR A 101 -13.79 -6.48 -15.72
N ALA A 102 -14.14 -5.77 -16.79
CA ALA A 102 -15.45 -5.16 -16.96
C ALA A 102 -16.56 -6.22 -16.98
N LYS A 103 -16.34 -7.33 -17.70
CA LYS A 103 -17.26 -8.47 -17.71
C LYS A 103 -17.47 -9.09 -16.31
N LEU A 104 -16.41 -9.14 -15.49
CA LEU A 104 -16.49 -9.65 -14.12
C LEU A 104 -17.26 -8.70 -13.18
N ILE A 105 -17.24 -7.39 -13.44
CA ILE A 105 -18.02 -6.39 -12.69
C ILE A 105 -19.50 -6.47 -13.07
N GLU A 106 -19.80 -6.61 -14.36
CA GLU A 106 -21.17 -6.64 -14.86
C GLU A 106 -21.92 -7.95 -14.53
N ALA A 107 -21.19 -9.07 -14.48
CA ALA A 107 -21.72 -10.36 -14.03
C ALA A 107 -20.88 -10.89 -12.85
N PRO A 108 -21.13 -10.44 -11.61
CA PRO A 108 -20.33 -10.82 -10.47
C PRO A 108 -20.49 -12.32 -10.18
N GLN A 109 -19.46 -13.11 -10.48
CA GLN A 109 -19.37 -14.50 -10.06
C GLN A 109 -18.81 -14.57 -8.64
N THR A 110 -19.41 -15.42 -7.80
CA THR A 110 -18.94 -15.65 -6.43
C THR A 110 -17.52 -16.23 -6.46
N PRO A 111 -16.52 -15.57 -5.84
CA PRO A 111 -15.18 -16.12 -5.79
C PRO A 111 -15.14 -17.40 -4.95
N VAL A 112 -14.41 -18.39 -5.43
CA VAL A 112 -14.16 -19.63 -4.68
C VAL A 112 -12.81 -19.56 -3.97
N VAL A 113 -12.72 -20.17 -2.79
CA VAL A 113 -11.47 -20.24 -2.02
C VAL A 113 -10.64 -21.41 -2.54
N ARG A 114 -9.45 -21.13 -3.07
CA ARG A 114 -8.49 -22.19 -3.38
C ARG A 114 -7.81 -22.66 -2.09
N GLN A 115 -7.66 -23.99 -1.98
CA GLN A 115 -6.90 -24.63 -0.91
C GLN A 115 -5.41 -24.22 -0.98
N PRO A 116 -4.74 -24.09 0.18
CA PRO A 116 -3.31 -23.78 0.20
C PRO A 116 -2.48 -24.96 -0.30
N THR A 117 -1.41 -24.65 -1.02
CA THR A 117 -0.43 -25.64 -1.48
C THR A 117 0.53 -25.94 -0.33
N VAL A 118 0.51 -27.19 0.18
CA VAL A 118 1.32 -27.61 1.33
C VAL A 118 2.33 -28.68 0.93
N VAL A 119 3.57 -28.54 1.40
CA VAL A 119 4.59 -29.58 1.33
C VAL A 119 4.66 -30.28 2.67
N ARG A 120 4.60 -31.61 2.62
CA ARG A 120 4.71 -32.48 3.80
C ARG A 120 6.10 -33.10 3.84
N THR A 121 6.93 -32.65 4.77
CA THR A 121 8.25 -33.22 5.01
C THR A 121 8.18 -34.24 6.14
N LEU A 122 8.55 -35.49 5.84
CA LEU A 122 8.74 -36.52 6.86
C LEU A 122 10.18 -36.44 7.39
N ILE A 123 10.31 -36.08 8.66
CA ILE A 123 11.58 -36.21 9.38
C ILE A 123 11.57 -37.58 10.04
N LEU A 124 12.47 -38.47 9.61
CA LEU A 124 12.65 -39.78 10.21
C LEU A 124 13.26 -39.66 11.62
N SER A 125 13.16 -40.72 12.41
CA SER A 125 13.83 -40.78 13.71
C SER A 125 15.34 -40.65 13.56
N TYR A 126 15.95 -39.81 14.39
CA TYR A 126 17.40 -39.63 14.43
C TYR A 126 17.84 -39.29 15.86
N SER A 127 19.09 -39.61 16.20
CA SER A 127 19.75 -39.12 17.41
C SER A 127 20.49 -37.81 17.12
N PRO A 128 20.28 -36.73 17.90
CA PRO A 128 21.06 -35.50 17.73
C PRO A 128 22.49 -35.69 18.22
N GLY A 129 23.45 -35.55 17.30
CA GLY A 129 24.84 -35.79 17.62
C GLY A 129 25.09 -37.27 17.94
N LEU A 130 26.36 -37.63 18.13
CA LEU A 130 26.80 -38.99 18.44
C LEU A 130 26.37 -39.46 19.86
N ASP A 131 25.38 -38.80 20.48
CA ASP A 131 24.83 -39.19 21.77
C ASP A 131 23.77 -40.28 21.55
N GLU A 132 24.05 -41.48 22.05
CA GLU A 132 23.19 -42.65 21.92
C GLU A 132 21.98 -42.61 22.89
N GLN A 133 21.95 -41.67 23.83
CA GLN A 133 20.92 -41.64 24.88
C GLN A 133 19.64 -40.89 24.46
N THR A 134 19.69 -40.12 23.39
CA THR A 134 18.55 -39.32 22.93
C THR A 134 18.19 -39.69 21.49
N ALA A 135 16.95 -40.13 21.26
CA ALA A 135 16.42 -40.36 19.92
C ALA A 135 15.13 -39.56 19.72
N TYR A 136 15.06 -38.79 18.64
CA TYR A 136 13.83 -38.10 18.25
C TYR A 136 12.90 -39.04 17.49
N MET A 137 11.61 -38.94 17.80
CA MET A 137 10.55 -39.67 17.10
C MET A 137 10.33 -39.08 15.69
N PRO A 138 9.89 -39.87 14.69
CA PRO A 138 9.49 -39.32 13.41
C PRO A 138 8.38 -38.27 13.57
N ARG A 139 8.49 -37.20 12.79
CA ARG A 139 7.50 -36.10 12.79
C ARG A 139 7.27 -35.56 11.39
N TYR A 140 6.05 -35.11 11.16
CA TYR A 140 5.68 -34.40 9.93
C TYR A 140 5.78 -32.89 10.16
N VAL A 141 6.41 -32.21 9.21
CA VAL A 141 6.41 -30.75 9.14
C VAL A 141 5.64 -30.35 7.88
N PHE A 142 4.60 -29.55 8.06
CA PHE A 142 3.79 -29.01 6.97
C PHE A 142 4.24 -27.58 6.68
N THR A 143 4.79 -27.34 5.50
CA THR A 143 5.18 -26.02 5.04
C THR A 143 4.19 -25.53 4.00
N MET A 144 3.56 -24.39 4.26
CA MET A 144 2.68 -23.72 3.30
C MET A 144 3.53 -23.02 2.25
N LEU A 145 3.46 -23.45 0.99
CA LEU A 145 4.14 -22.78 -0.13
C LEU A 145 3.34 -21.58 -0.61
N ASN A 146 2.02 -21.77 -0.77
CA ASN A 146 1.08 -20.73 -1.14
C ASN A 146 -0.09 -20.76 -0.16
N GLY A 147 -0.40 -19.60 0.43
CA GLY A 147 -1.58 -19.44 1.27
C GLY A 147 -2.89 -19.57 0.50
N PRO A 148 -4.03 -19.68 1.22
CA PRO A 148 -5.34 -19.72 0.57
C PRO A 148 -5.59 -18.39 -0.16
N LYS A 149 -6.12 -18.47 -1.38
CA LYS A 149 -6.41 -17.30 -2.23
C LYS A 149 -7.81 -17.43 -2.79
N PHE A 150 -8.53 -16.32 -2.83
CA PHE A 150 -9.78 -16.22 -3.57
C PHE A 150 -9.49 -16.20 -5.06
N VAL A 151 -10.22 -17.00 -5.82
CA VAL A 151 -10.16 -16.98 -7.28
C VAL A 151 -11.53 -16.77 -7.88
N LEU A 152 -11.53 -15.94 -8.93
CA LEU A 152 -12.74 -15.49 -9.60
C LEU A 152 -13.13 -16.41 -10.77
N THR A 153 -12.28 -17.35 -11.16
CA THR A 153 -12.50 -18.21 -12.34
C THR A 153 -12.05 -19.65 -12.08
N ASP A 154 -12.80 -20.61 -12.62
CA ASP A 154 -12.54 -22.06 -12.47
C ASP A 154 -11.19 -22.48 -13.06
N TYR A 155 -10.73 -21.81 -14.12
CA TYR A 155 -9.42 -22.10 -14.74
C TYR A 155 -8.27 -21.88 -13.75
N GLN A 156 -8.41 -20.91 -12.83
CA GLN A 156 -7.38 -20.69 -11.82
C GLN A 156 -7.45 -21.76 -10.73
N LEU A 157 -8.61 -22.39 -10.49
CA LEU A 157 -8.77 -23.45 -9.50
C LEU A 157 -8.06 -24.74 -9.91
N SER A 158 -8.10 -25.09 -11.20
CA SER A 158 -7.48 -26.32 -11.74
C SER A 158 -6.01 -26.20 -12.11
N ARG A 159 -5.45 -24.98 -12.07
CA ARG A 159 -4.05 -24.75 -12.41
C ARG A 159 -3.17 -25.03 -11.20
N ASP A 160 -2.32 -26.06 -11.33
CA ASP A 160 -1.31 -26.34 -10.32
C ASP A 160 -0.32 -25.18 -10.22
N ASP A 161 -0.01 -24.76 -9.00
CA ASP A 161 1.12 -23.87 -8.77
C ASP A 161 2.40 -24.58 -9.23
N ALA A 162 3.26 -23.88 -9.97
CA ALA A 162 4.54 -24.43 -10.37
C ALA A 162 5.30 -24.83 -9.10
N THR A 163 5.59 -26.13 -8.96
CA THR A 163 6.36 -26.62 -7.83
C THR A 163 7.71 -25.91 -7.81
N PRO A 164 8.12 -25.32 -6.67
CA PRO A 164 9.41 -24.66 -6.56
C PRO A 164 10.55 -25.54 -7.09
N ALA A 165 11.40 -25.00 -7.97
CA ALA A 165 12.47 -25.75 -8.61
C ALA A 165 13.41 -26.44 -7.61
N PHE A 166 13.57 -25.86 -6.41
CA PHE A 166 14.38 -26.44 -5.33
C PHE A 166 13.85 -27.79 -4.81
N LEU A 167 12.54 -28.06 -4.93
CA LEU A 167 11.94 -29.33 -4.52
C LEU A 167 12.11 -30.42 -5.58
N MET A 168 12.31 -30.04 -6.84
CA MET A 168 12.46 -30.95 -7.98
C MET A 168 13.94 -31.23 -8.32
N GLY A 169 14.88 -30.80 -7.48
CA GLY A 169 16.32 -30.96 -7.74
C GLY A 169 16.85 -30.10 -8.89
N GLY A 170 16.10 -29.06 -9.29
CA GLY A 170 16.57 -28.10 -10.28
C GLY A 170 17.70 -27.25 -9.69
N LYS A 171 18.86 -27.24 -10.35
CA LYS A 171 19.92 -26.27 -10.05
C LYS A 171 19.35 -24.86 -10.29
N GLY A 172 19.44 -24.01 -9.26
CA GLY A 172 19.06 -22.60 -9.33
C GLY A 172 19.91 -21.80 -10.30
#